data_AF-A0AAV1C6S4-F1
#
_entry.id   AF-A0AAV1C6S4-F1
#
_cell.length_a   1.000
_cell.length_b   1.000
_cell.length_c   1.000
_cell.angle_alpha   90.00
_cell.angle_beta   90.00
_cell.angle_gamma   90.00
#
_symmetry.space_group_name_H-M   'P 1'
#
loop_
_entity.id
_entity.type
_entity.pdbx_description
1 polymer ?
#
loop_
_entity_poly.entity_id
_entity_poly.type
_entity_poly.pdbx_seq_one_letter_code
_entity_poly.pdbx_strand_id
1 'polypeptide(L)'
;MQQTEPTIWEICSFVWSAAGKQSDLEYRVGVRGYGYPAMVALNLKKGVYTPLKSAFQRDEIIEFVNEAGLGGKNNLAFEGTPSIMLTEPWDGKDGQILEEYELSLEELVGNDDTSNKDEL
;
A
#
# COMPACT_ATOMS: atom_id res chain seq x y z
N MET A 1 7.24 33.74 -27.22
CA MET A 1 6.84 33.18 -25.92
C MET A 1 7.25 31.72 -25.94
N GLN A 2 8.26 31.32 -25.16
CA GLN A 2 8.65 29.92 -25.06
C GLN A 2 7.69 29.25 -24.09
N GLN A 3 6.91 28.30 -24.60
CA GLN A 3 6.00 27.48 -23.80
C GLN A 3 6.87 26.41 -23.14
N THR A 4 7.14 26.55 -21.85
CA THR A 4 7.89 25.56 -21.08
C THR A 4 7.05 24.30 -20.95
N GLU A 5 7.62 23.13 -21.24
CA GLU A 5 6.93 21.85 -21.08
C GLU A 5 6.59 21.66 -19.59
N PRO A 6 5.35 21.25 -19.26
CA PRO A 6 4.93 21.09 -17.88
C PRO A 6 5.79 20.04 -17.18
N THR A 7 6.27 20.36 -15.98
CA THR A 7 7.00 19.39 -15.15
C THR A 7 6.04 18.32 -14.63
N ILE A 8 6.52 17.09 -14.41
CA ILE A 8 5.71 15.92 -14.00
C ILE A 8 4.86 16.21 -12.74
N TRP A 9 5.33 17.09 -11.85
CA TRP A 9 4.63 17.52 -10.63
C TRP A 9 3.35 18.33 -10.91
N GLU A 10 3.19 18.93 -12.08
CA GLU A 10 1.95 19.63 -12.46
C GLU A 10 0.87 18.68 -13.00
N ILE A 11 1.22 17.42 -13.26
CA ILE A 11 0.39 16.45 -13.99
C ILE A 11 -0.22 15.40 -13.05
N CYS A 12 0.41 15.17 -11.88
CA CYS A 12 0.00 14.15 -10.91
C CYS A 12 -0.09 14.73 -9.49
N SER A 13 -1.19 14.43 -8.80
CA SER A 13 -1.34 14.70 -7.36
C SER A 13 -1.05 13.44 -6.57
N PHE A 14 -0.37 13.58 -5.44
CA PHE A 14 -0.03 12.47 -4.56
C PHE A 14 -0.90 12.50 -3.31
N VAL A 15 -1.36 11.34 -2.89
CA VAL A 15 -2.04 11.12 -1.62
C VAL A 15 -1.44 9.89 -0.97
N TRP A 16 -1.38 9.91 0.36
CA TRP A 16 -0.95 8.76 1.15
C TRP A 16 -2.04 8.43 2.17
N SER A 17 -2.21 7.14 2.45
CA SER A 17 -3.05 6.66 3.54
C SER A 17 -2.38 5.48 4.22
N ALA A 18 -2.51 5.39 5.55
CA ALA A 18 -2.05 4.23 6.28
C ALA A 18 -2.82 2.97 5.85
N ALA A 19 -2.12 1.83 5.85
CA ALA A 19 -2.68 0.54 5.47
C ALA A 19 -3.91 0.18 6.32
N GLY A 20 -4.98 -0.28 5.67
CA GLY A 20 -6.22 -0.70 6.32
C GLY A 20 -7.13 0.45 6.75
N LYS A 21 -6.71 1.72 6.57
CA LYS A 21 -7.57 2.88 6.89
C LYS A 21 -8.59 3.19 5.79
N GLN A 22 -8.38 2.68 4.57
CA GLN A 22 -9.26 2.93 3.42
C GLN A 22 -9.63 1.62 2.72
N SER A 23 -10.34 0.73 3.44
CA SER A 23 -10.62 -0.64 2.98
C SER A 23 -11.33 -0.74 1.63
N ASP A 24 -12.32 0.11 1.37
CA ASP A 24 -13.06 0.09 0.08
C ASP A 24 -12.18 0.52 -1.09
N LEU A 25 -11.36 1.56 -0.90
CA LEU A 25 -10.40 2.00 -1.92
C LEU A 25 -9.36 0.91 -2.18
N GLU A 26 -8.73 0.39 -1.13
CA GLU A 26 -7.74 -0.69 -1.17
C GLU A 26 -8.27 -1.90 -1.94
N TYR A 27 -9.48 -2.36 -1.59
CA TYR A 27 -10.15 -3.47 -2.25
C TYR A 27 -10.33 -3.24 -3.76
N ARG A 28 -10.76 -2.04 -4.17
CA ARG A 28 -11.03 -1.70 -5.58
C ARG A 28 -9.77 -1.61 -6.43
N VAL A 29 -8.65 -1.16 -5.83
CA VAL A 29 -7.36 -1.08 -6.52
C VAL A 29 -6.53 -2.37 -6.40
N GLY A 30 -7.10 -3.42 -5.81
CA GLY A 30 -6.44 -4.71 -5.69
C GLY A 30 -5.34 -4.79 -4.62
N VAL A 31 -5.24 -3.79 -3.74
CA VAL A 31 -4.34 -3.81 -2.58
C VAL A 31 -5.12 -4.46 -1.43
N ARG A 32 -4.74 -5.65 -0.98
CA ARG A 32 -5.50 -6.39 0.03
C ARG A 32 -4.60 -6.96 1.10
N GLY A 33 -4.54 -6.32 2.27
CA GLY A 33 -3.98 -6.85 3.53
C GLY A 33 -2.50 -7.31 3.53
N TYR A 34 -1.89 -7.42 2.36
CA TYR A 34 -0.55 -7.90 2.07
C TYR A 34 -0.01 -7.10 0.88
N GLY A 35 1.31 -6.88 0.83
CA GLY A 35 1.94 -6.07 -0.21
C GLY A 35 2.05 -4.57 0.11
N TYR A 36 1.97 -4.19 1.39
CA TYR A 36 2.35 -2.86 1.82
C TYR A 36 3.89 -2.76 1.99
N PRO A 37 4.52 -1.62 1.65
CA PRO A 37 3.92 -0.44 1.04
C PRO A 37 3.51 -0.68 -0.43
N ALA A 38 2.35 -0.14 -0.81
CA ALA A 38 1.79 -0.25 -2.15
C ALA A 38 1.62 1.14 -2.77
N MET A 39 1.86 1.26 -4.07
CA MET A 39 1.59 2.47 -4.84
C MET A 39 0.69 2.13 -6.02
N VAL A 40 -0.30 2.98 -6.26
CA VAL A 40 -1.24 2.83 -7.38
C VAL A 40 -1.43 4.19 -8.04
N ALA A 41 -1.29 4.24 -9.36
CA ALA A 41 -1.71 5.39 -10.16
C ALA A 41 -3.20 5.25 -10.48
N LEU A 42 -4.01 6.23 -10.08
CA LEU A 42 -5.46 6.21 -10.26
C LEU A 42 -5.93 7.38 -11.10
N ASN A 43 -6.73 7.10 -12.14
CA ASN A 43 -7.41 8.12 -12.94
C ASN A 43 -8.93 7.90 -12.88
N LEU A 44 -9.59 8.60 -11.95
CA LEU A 44 -11.05 8.52 -11.77
C LEU A 44 -11.83 9.00 -13.00
N LYS A 45 -11.32 10.00 -13.74
CA LYS A 45 -11.99 10.51 -14.95
C LYS A 45 -12.04 9.48 -16.07
N LYS A 46 -10.96 8.70 -16.21
CA LYS A 46 -10.86 7.61 -17.19
C LYS A 46 -11.35 6.26 -16.64
N GLY A 47 -11.63 6.16 -15.34
CA GLY A 47 -12.01 4.90 -14.70
C GLY A 47 -10.94 3.83 -14.85
N VAL A 48 -9.66 4.20 -14.70
CA VAL A 48 -8.55 3.25 -14.78
C VAL A 48 -7.57 3.42 -13.64
N TYR A 49 -6.90 2.33 -13.28
CA TYR A 49 -5.80 2.35 -12.33
C TYR A 49 -4.66 1.43 -12.77
N THR A 50 -3.45 1.73 -12.33
CA THR A 50 -2.27 0.87 -12.54
C THR A 50 -1.55 0.69 -11.21
N PRO A 51 -1.44 -0.53 -10.67
CA PRO A 51 -0.62 -0.77 -9.49
C PRO A 51 0.87 -0.84 -9.85
N LEU A 52 1.74 -0.38 -8.95
CA LEU A 52 3.17 -0.64 -9.02
C LEU A 52 3.40 -2.14 -8.84
N LYS A 53 4.00 -2.79 -9.84
CA LYS A 53 4.29 -4.24 -9.84
C LYS A 53 5.77 -4.56 -9.61
N SER A 54 6.62 -3.54 -9.48
CA SER A 54 8.06 -3.70 -9.18
C SER A 54 8.35 -3.38 -7.72
N ALA A 55 9.64 -3.40 -7.34
CA ALA A 55 10.07 -3.12 -5.98
C ALA A 55 9.72 -1.68 -5.57
N PHE A 56 9.37 -1.48 -4.31
CA PHE A 56 9.12 -0.14 -3.75
C PHE A 56 10.46 0.59 -3.50
N GLN A 57 11.16 0.93 -4.58
CA GLN A 57 12.47 1.59 -4.58
C GLN A 57 12.41 2.90 -5.37
N ARG A 58 13.33 3.81 -5.07
CA ARG A 58 13.35 5.17 -5.65
C ARG A 58 13.27 5.14 -7.17
N ASP A 59 14.16 4.39 -7.82
CA ASP A 59 14.29 4.42 -9.28
C ASP A 59 13.05 3.82 -9.96
N GLU A 60 12.54 2.72 -9.41
CA GLU A 60 11.29 2.06 -9.83
C GLU A 60 10.07 2.98 -9.69
N ILE A 61 9.97 3.72 -8.57
CA ILE A 61 8.90 4.68 -8.32
C ILE A 61 8.98 5.84 -9.32
N ILE A 62 10.18 6.36 -9.60
CA ILE A 62 10.37 7.45 -10.56
C ILE A 62 9.92 7.01 -11.96
N GLU A 63 10.35 5.83 -12.41
CA GLU A 63 9.94 5.28 -13.69
C GLU A 63 8.41 5.08 -13.75
N PHE A 64 7.84 4.48 -12.71
CA PHE A 64 6.41 4.26 -12.62
C PHE A 64 5.58 5.55 -12.69
N VAL A 65 5.98 6.60 -11.97
CA VAL A 65 5.29 7.91 -11.99
C VAL A 65 5.42 8.57 -13.36
N ASN A 66 6.58 8.47 -14.01
CA ASN A 66 6.77 8.98 -15.37
C ASN A 66 5.84 8.27 -16.36
N GLU A 67 5.76 6.94 -16.29
CA GLU A 67 4.86 6.17 -17.14
C GLU A 67 3.39 6.50 -16.87
N ALA A 68 3.00 6.63 -15.59
CA ALA A 68 1.65 7.01 -15.19
C ALA A 68 1.26 8.40 -15.73
N GLY A 69 2.17 9.37 -15.67
CA GLY A 69 1.98 10.72 -16.21
C GLY A 69 1.76 10.75 -17.72
N LEU A 70 2.37 9.81 -18.45
CA LEU A 70 2.20 9.65 -19.90
C LEU A 70 0.98 8.81 -20.30
N GLY A 71 0.13 8.43 -19.32
CA GLY A 71 -1.11 7.69 -19.55
C GLY A 71 -1.11 6.25 -19.00
N GLY A 72 0.00 5.80 -18.41
CA GLY A 72 0.15 4.51 -17.76
C GLY A 72 0.30 3.34 -18.74
N LYS A 73 1.09 2.35 -18.38
CA LYS A 73 1.15 1.05 -19.05
C LYS A 73 0.35 0.03 -18.23
N ASN A 74 -0.37 -0.88 -18.90
CA ASN A 74 -1.15 -1.96 -18.27
C ASN A 74 -2.27 -1.48 -17.33
N ASN A 75 -2.97 -0.41 -17.72
CA ASN A 75 -4.14 0.09 -17.00
C ASN A 75 -5.22 -1.00 -16.83
N LEU A 76 -5.71 -1.12 -15.60
CA LEU A 76 -6.84 -1.95 -15.21
C LEU A 76 -8.09 -1.08 -15.08
N ALA A 77 -9.27 -1.66 -15.30
CA ALA A 77 -10.54 -0.98 -15.14
C ALA A 77 -10.82 -0.70 -13.66
N PHE A 78 -11.15 0.55 -13.34
CA PHE A 78 -11.60 0.98 -12.02
C PHE A 78 -13.11 1.14 -12.02
N GLU A 79 -13.82 0.38 -11.18
CA GLU A 79 -15.27 0.41 -11.12
C GLU A 79 -15.81 1.21 -9.93
N GLY A 80 -16.76 2.11 -10.24
CA GLY A 80 -17.51 2.89 -9.27
C GLY A 80 -16.72 4.06 -8.67
N THR A 81 -17.22 4.57 -7.55
CA THR A 81 -16.58 5.62 -6.77
C THR A 81 -16.26 5.06 -5.39
N PRO A 82 -14.99 5.16 -4.93
CA PRO A 82 -14.61 4.62 -3.65
C PRO A 82 -15.24 5.44 -2.52
N SER A 83 -15.68 4.77 -1.47
CA SER A 83 -16.04 5.42 -0.22
C SER A 83 -14.78 5.78 0.54
N ILE A 84 -14.56 7.09 0.77
CA ILE A 84 -13.43 7.58 1.56
C ILE A 84 -13.91 7.75 3.00
N MET A 85 -13.31 6.97 3.92
CA MET A 85 -13.60 7.09 5.34
C MET A 85 -12.82 8.26 5.94
N LEU A 86 -13.44 8.97 6.89
CA LEU A 86 -12.73 10.00 7.66
C LEU A 86 -11.76 9.31 8.61
N THR A 87 -10.48 9.63 8.47
CA THR A 87 -9.42 9.10 9.33
C THR A 87 -8.81 10.22 10.13
N GLU A 88 -8.20 9.86 11.26
CA GLU A 88 -7.36 10.80 12.01
C GLU A 88 -6.22 11.28 11.10
N PRO A 89 -5.95 12.60 11.06
CA PRO A 89 -4.80 13.13 10.34
C PRO A 89 -3.51 12.50 10.86
N TRP A 90 -2.57 12.25 9.96
CA TRP A 90 -1.23 11.83 10.36
C TRP A 90 -0.58 12.94 11.19
N ASP A 91 0.01 12.57 12.32
CA ASP A 91 0.67 13.48 13.26
C ASP A 91 2.04 13.98 12.76
N GLY A 92 2.48 13.52 11.59
CA GLY A 92 3.73 13.89 10.94
C GLY A 92 4.97 13.22 11.54
N LYS A 93 4.77 12.24 12.44
CA LYS A 93 5.85 11.47 13.04
C LYS A 93 5.89 10.06 12.46
N ASP A 94 7.08 9.48 12.44
CA ASP A 94 7.21 8.06 12.11
C ASP A 94 6.44 7.23 13.13
N GLY A 95 5.92 6.08 12.67
CA GLY A 95 5.36 5.09 13.57
C GLY A 95 6.39 4.73 14.64
N GLN A 96 5.98 4.72 15.90
CA GLN A 96 6.86 4.24 16.96
C GLN A 96 7.18 2.78 16.69
N ILE A 97 8.44 2.40 16.81
CA ILE A 97 8.83 0.99 16.87
C ILE A 97 8.15 0.46 18.13
N LEU A 98 7.04 -0.26 17.95
CA LEU A 98 6.52 -1.09 19.02
C LEU A 98 7.63 -2.09 19.31
N GLU A 99 8.14 -2.10 20.54
CA GLU A 99 9.02 -3.19 20.96
C GLU A 99 8.26 -4.49 20.65
N GLU A 100 8.84 -5.30 19.75
CA GLU A 100 8.32 -6.63 19.54
C GLU A 100 8.39 -7.32 20.90
N TYR A 101 7.23 -7.73 21.43
CA TYR A 101 7.22 -8.58 22.61
C TYR A 101 7.97 -9.86 22.23
N GLU A 102 9.21 -10.01 22.74
CA GLU A 102 9.97 -11.24 22.61
C GLU A 102 9.20 -12.34 23.36
N LEU A 103 8.32 -13.03 22.65
CA LEU A 103 7.73 -14.28 23.11
C LEU A 103 8.88 -15.26 23.34
N SER A 104 9.14 -15.64 24.59
CA SER A 104 10.13 -16.68 24.85
C SER A 104 9.66 -18.00 24.24
N LEU A 105 10.61 -18.87 23.87
CA LEU A 105 10.28 -20.20 23.34
C LEU A 105 9.40 -21.00 24.33
N GLU A 106 9.55 -20.76 25.63
CA GLU A 106 8.71 -21.41 26.64
C GLU A 106 7.24 -20.98 26.57
N GLU A 107 6.98 -19.70 26.23
CA GLU A 107 5.62 -19.18 26.06
C GLU A 107 5.00 -19.69 24.75
N LEU A 108 5.80 -19.85 23.68
CA LEU A 108 5.35 -20.36 22.39
C LEU A 108 5.10 -21.87 22.39
N VAL A 109 5.90 -22.64 23.14
CA VAL A 109 5.75 -24.10 23.31
C VAL A 109 4.74 -24.44 24.42
N GLY A 110 4.23 -23.42 25.14
CA GLY A 110 3.05 -23.49 25.99
C GLY A 110 3.02 -24.71 26.90
N ASN A 111 3.98 -24.84 27.83
CA ASN A 111 4.10 -25.90 28.84
C ASN A 111 3.27 -27.17 28.56
N ASP A 112 3.54 -27.81 27.41
CA ASP A 112 2.88 -29.06 27.05
C ASP A 112 3.57 -30.17 27.82
N ASP A 113 3.25 -30.26 29.11
CA ASP A 113 3.46 -31.43 29.96
C ASP A 113 2.59 -32.58 29.40
N THR A 114 2.99 -33.09 28.24
CA THR A 114 2.62 -34.41 27.73
C THR A 114 3.37 -35.49 28.52
N SER A 115 3.27 -35.42 29.85
CA SER A 115 3.60 -36.52 30.74
C SER A 115 2.39 -37.45 30.84
N ASN A 116 2.16 -38.23 29.78
CA ASN A 116 1.65 -39.62 29.86
C ASN A 116 1.58 -40.21 28.44
N LYS A 117 2.75 -40.56 27.93
CA LYS A 117 2.89 -41.52 26.83
C LYS A 117 3.31 -42.86 27.47
N ASP A 118 2.37 -43.50 28.15
CA ASP A 118 2.54 -44.89 28.57
C ASP A 118 2.42 -45.75 27.31
N GLU A 119 3.54 -46.34 26.91
CA GLU A 119 3.60 -47.47 26.00
C GLU A 119 2.91 -48.68 26.66
N LEU A 120 1.83 -49.19 26.06
CA LEU A 120 1.50 -50.63 26.04
C LEU A 120 0.57 -50.98 24.86
#